data_AF-A0AB73KCF3-F1
#
_entry.id   AF-A0AB73KCF3-F1
#
_cell.length_a   1.000
_cell.length_b   1.000
_cell.length_c   1.000
_cell.angle_alpha   90.00
_cell.angle_beta   90.00
_cell.angle_gamma   90.00
#
_symmetry.space_group_name_H-M   'P 1'
#
loop_
_entity.id
_entity.type
_entity.pdbx_description
1 polymer ?
#
loop_
_entity_poly.entity_id
_entity_poly.type
_entity_poly.pdbx_seq_one_letter_code
_entity_poly.pdbx_strand_id
1 'polypeptide(L)' 'MAQLGERDLRILQMRFGDEMTQAQIGVELGISQMHVSRLLTKVLDRLRQGMLAEATT' A
#
# COMPACT_ATOMS: atom_id res chain seq x y z
N MET A 1 7.47 -0.70 14.48
CA MET A 1 6.63 -1.34 13.45
C MET A 1 5.49 -0.42 13.04
N ALA A 2 5.44 -0.03 11.76
CA ALA A 2 4.35 0.79 11.24
C ALA A 2 3.04 0.00 11.26
N GLN A 3 2.05 0.42 12.07
CA GLN A 3 0.73 -0.22 12.06
C GLN A 3 -0.02 0.21 10.80
N LEU A 4 -0.19 -0.73 9.87
CA LEU A 4 -1.03 -0.56 8.69
C LEU A 4 -2.47 -0.92 9.05
N GLY A 5 -3.43 -0.12 8.55
CA GLY A 5 -4.84 -0.46 8.66
C GLY A 5 -5.22 -1.57 7.68
N GLU A 6 -6.39 -2.19 7.89
CA GLU A 6 -6.89 -3.30 7.05
C GLU A 6 -6.93 -2.95 5.56
N ARG A 7 -7.33 -1.71 5.22
CA ARG A 7 -7.38 -1.23 3.83
C ARG A 7 -5.99 -1.16 3.20
N ASP A 8 -4.99 -0.73 3.96
CA ASP A 8 -3.61 -0.60 3.50
C ASP A 8 -3.04 -2.01 3.24
N LEU A 9 -3.26 -2.95 4.16
CA LEU A 9 -2.88 -4.36 4.01
C LEU A 9 -3.56 -5.00 2.80
N ARG A 10 -4.87 -4.77 2.61
CA ARG A 10 -5.60 -5.30 1.44
C ARG A 10 -5.04 -4.77 0.12
N ILE A 11 -4.69 -3.48 0.05
CA ILE A 11 -4.08 -2.89 -1.15
C ILE A 11 -2.69 -3.48 -1.42
N LEU A 12 -1.89 -3.73 -0.38
CA LEU A 12 -0.59 -4.39 -0.54
C LEU A 12 -0.74 -5.84 -1.01
N GLN A 13 -1.68 -6.60 -0.43
CA GLN A 13 -1.96 -7.98 -0.85
C GLN A 13 -2.34 -8.01 -2.33
N MET A 14 -3.30 -7.19 -2.76
CA MET A 14 -3.70 -7.15 -4.16
C MET A 14 -2.53 -6.76 -5.08
N ARG A 15 -1.67 -5.83 -4.66
CA ARG A 15 -0.59 -5.32 -5.51
C ARG A 15 0.62 -6.26 -5.60
N PHE A 16 1.03 -6.84 -4.48
CA PHE A 16 2.30 -7.55 -4.33
C PHE A 16 2.14 -9.04 -4.07
N GLY A 17 0.97 -9.48 -3.58
CA GLY A 17 0.62 -10.90 -3.46
C GLY A 17 -0.13 -11.41 -4.68
N ASP A 18 -1.16 -10.67 -5.11
CA ASP A 18 -2.03 -11.07 -6.23
C ASP A 18 -1.60 -10.45 -7.58
N GLU A 19 -0.50 -9.68 -7.58
CA GLU A 19 0.12 -9.04 -8.75
C GLU A 19 -0.81 -8.13 -9.57
N MET A 20 -1.90 -7.62 -8.98
CA MET A 20 -2.86 -6.76 -9.68
C MET A 20 -2.23 -5.42 -10.07
N THR A 21 -2.58 -4.94 -11.27
CA THR A 21 -2.28 -3.57 -11.67
C THR A 21 -3.05 -2.58 -10.81
N GLN A 22 -2.53 -1.36 -10.66
CA GLN A 22 -3.25 -0.30 -9.92
C GLN A 22 -4.62 0.03 -10.55
N ALA A 23 -4.76 -0.19 -11.87
CA ALA A 23 -6.03 -0.05 -12.57
C ALA A 23 -7.02 -1.16 -12.17
N GLN A 24 -6.60 -2.42 -12.15
CA GLN A 24 -7.42 -3.55 -11.68
C GLN A 24 -7.84 -3.36 -10.21
N ILE A 25 -6.93 -2.91 -9.35
CA ILE A 25 -7.24 -2.58 -7.95
C ILE A 25 -8.26 -1.45 -7.86
N GLY A 26 -8.16 -0.45 -8.74
CA GLY A 26 -9.11 0.64 -8.80
C GLY A 26 -10.53 0.16 -9.12
N VAL A 27 -10.65 -0.74 -10.09
CA VAL A 27 -11.92 -1.39 -10.44
C VAL A 27 -12.47 -2.18 -9.25
N GLU A 28 -11.66 -3.04 -8.62
CA GLU A 28 -12.04 -3.86 -7.47
C GLU A 28 -12.51 -3.02 -6.26
N LEU A 29 -11.89 -1.87 -6.02
CA LEU A 29 -12.20 -1.00 -4.89
C LEU A 29 -13.18 0.14 -5.21
N GLY A 30 -13.67 0.24 -6.46
CA GLY A 30 -14.54 1.33 -6.89
C GLY A 30 -13.90 2.72 -6.82
N ILE A 31 -12.59 2.82 -7.03
CA ILE A 31 -11.83 4.08 -7.02
C ILE A 31 -10.93 4.21 -8.24
N SER A 32 -10.51 5.43 -8.58
CA SER A 32 -9.61 5.62 -9.73
C SER A 32 -8.22 5.01 -9.47
N GLN A 33 -7.55 4.57 -10.54
CA GLN A 33 -6.16 4.11 -10.50
C GLN A 33 -5.24 5.15 -9.83
N MET A 34 -5.46 6.44 -10.08
CA MET A 34 -4.71 7.52 -9.44
C MET A 34 -4.94 7.59 -7.92
N HIS A 35 -6.14 7.28 -7.44
CA HIS A 35 -6.40 7.13 -6.01
C HIS A 35 -5.61 5.95 -5.44
N VAL A 36 -5.63 4.78 -6.11
CA VAL A 36 -4.82 3.62 -5.71
C VAL A 36 -3.34 3.95 -5.63
N SER A 37 -2.80 4.65 -6.65
CA SER A 37 -1.42 5.11 -6.67
C SER A 37 -1.07 5.95 -5.42
N ARG A 38 -1.92 6.94 -5.09
CA ARG A 38 -1.73 7.78 -3.90
C ARG A 38 -1.76 6.98 -2.60
N LEU A 39 -2.61 5.96 -2.49
CA LEU A 39 -2.66 5.09 -1.32
C LEU A 39 -1.40 4.25 -1.21
N LEU A 40 -0.97 3.59 -2.30
CA LEU A 40 0.25 2.80 -2.33
C LEU A 40 1.49 3.63 -1.94
N THR A 41 1.65 4.83 -2.48
CA THR A 41 2.77 5.72 -2.11
C THR A 41 2.79 6.00 -0.62
N LYS A 42 1.64 6.39 -0.03
CA LYS A 42 1.55 6.68 1.42
C LYS A 42 1.90 5.46 2.28
N VAL A 43 1.42 4.27 1.89
CA VAL A 43 1.68 3.03 2.62
C VAL A 43 3.15 2.64 2.54
N LEU A 44 3.74 2.70 1.35
CA LEU A 44 5.17 2.38 1.14
C LEU A 44 6.08 3.37 1.86
N ASP A 45 5.74 4.66 1.90
CA ASP A 45 6.51 5.66 2.64
C ASP A 45 6.47 5.40 4.16
N ARG A 46 5.31 5.02 4.71
CA ARG A 46 5.19 4.62 6.13
C ARG A 46 6.01 3.38 6.45
N LEU A 47 5.97 2.37 5.60
CA LEU A 47 6.79 1.16 5.75
C LEU A 47 8.28 1.49 5.72
N ARG A 48 8.71 2.31 4.74
CA ARG A 48 10.10 2.78 4.63
C ARG A 48 10.54 3.52 5.90
N GLN A 49 9.73 4.45 6.40
CA GLN A 49 10.03 5.18 7.63
C GLN A 49 10.16 4.27 8.85
N GLY A 50 9.26 3.29 8.98
CA GLY A 50 9.31 2.29 10.06
C GLY A 50 10.59 1.44 10.01
N MET A 51 10.98 0.98 8.83
CA MET A 51 12.22 0.22 8.63
C MET A 51 13.48 1.03 8.95
N LEU A 52 13.52 2.32 8.56
CA LEU A 52 14.64 3.20 8.88
C LEU A 52 14.75 3.49 10.39
N ALA A 53 13.61 3.66 11.06
CA ALA A 53 13.59 3.86 12.51
C ALA A 53 14.10 2.62 13.27
N GLU A 54 13.71 1.42 12.82
CA GLU A 54 14.17 0.15 13.41
C GLU A 54 15.64 -0.13 13.12
N ALA A 55 16.15 0.20 11.92
CA ALA A 55 17.55 -0.02 11.55
C ALA A 55 18.56 0.90 12.27
N THR A 56 18.09 1.96 12.94
CA THR A 56 18.93 2.94 13.65
C THR A 56 18.95 2.69 15.17
N THR A 57 18.26 1.64 15.65
CA THR A 57 18.20 1.24 17.06
C THR A 57 18.94 -0.08 17.26
#